data_AF-A0A1L3GY02-F1
#
_entry.id   AF-A0A1L3GY02-F1
#
_cell.length_a   1.000
_cell.length_b   1.000
_cell.length_c   1.000
_cell.angle_alpha   90.00
_cell.angle_beta   90.00
_cell.angle_gamma   90.00
#
_symmetry.space_group_name_H-M   'P 1'
#
loop_
_entity.id
_entity.type
_entity.pdbx_description
1 polymer ?
#
loop_
_entity_poly.entity_id
_entity_poly.type
_entity_poly.pdbx_seq_one_letter_code
_entity_poly.pdbx_strand_id
1 'polypeptide(L)'
;FTAATLEHGMHPPLSPKPEWRALMYELTVVATEAYRSVVFKEPRFVEYFRSATPETEYGRMNIGSRPAKRKPKGGIESLRAIPWIFSWTQTRFHLPVWLGVGAAFKYAMKKDI
;
A
#
# COMPACT_ATOMS: atom_id res chain seq x y z
N PHE A 1 23.38 8.57 0.96
CA PHE A 1 23.19 8.38 -0.50
C PHE A 1 24.51 8.04 -1.19
N THR A 2 25.54 8.90 -1.14
CA THR A 2 26.82 8.69 -1.86
C THR A 2 27.52 7.34 -1.59
N ALA A 3 27.76 7.00 -0.32
CA ALA A 3 28.47 5.75 0.01
C ALA A 3 27.71 4.49 -0.42
N ALA A 4 26.39 4.43 -0.15
CA ALA A 4 25.55 3.28 -0.50
C ALA A 4 25.49 3.01 -2.02
N THR A 5 25.46 4.06 -2.85
CA THR A 5 25.48 3.90 -4.31
C THR A 5 26.79 3.30 -4.80
N LEU A 6 27.92 3.76 -4.25
CA LEU A 6 29.24 3.22 -4.57
C LEU A 6 29.38 1.77 -4.07
N GLU A 7 28.97 1.50 -2.84
CA GLU A 7 29.00 0.17 -2.23
C GLU A 7 28.20 -0.85 -3.03
N HIS A 8 26.95 -0.54 -3.42
CA HIS A 8 26.12 -1.47 -4.19
C HIS A 8 26.75 -1.87 -5.54
N GLY A 9 27.54 -0.98 -6.16
CA GLY A 9 28.25 -1.28 -7.40
C GLY A 9 29.46 -2.19 -7.22
N MET A 10 30.12 -2.14 -6.04
CA MET A 10 31.32 -2.90 -5.74
C MET A 10 31.04 -4.18 -4.94
N HIS A 11 29.95 -4.19 -4.18
CA HIS A 11 29.52 -5.28 -3.31
C HIS A 11 28.01 -5.52 -3.52
N PRO A 12 27.64 -6.25 -4.59
CA PRO A 12 26.24 -6.53 -4.88
C PRO A 12 25.62 -7.42 -3.79
N PRO A 13 24.31 -7.30 -3.52
CA PRO A 13 23.63 -8.16 -2.56
C PRO A 13 23.61 -9.62 -3.03
N LEU A 14 23.44 -10.53 -2.07
CA LEU A 14 23.29 -11.95 -2.37
C LEU A 14 22.05 -12.18 -3.24
N SER A 15 22.20 -13.05 -4.24
CA SER A 15 21.06 -13.49 -5.04
C SER A 15 20.08 -14.28 -4.17
N PRO A 16 18.76 -13.97 -4.22
CA PRO A 16 17.79 -14.70 -3.42
C PRO A 16 17.66 -16.14 -3.93
N LYS A 17 17.62 -17.08 -2.98
CA LYS A 17 17.49 -18.51 -3.26
C LYS A 17 16.19 -18.83 -4.00
N PRO A 18 16.13 -19.89 -4.83
CA PRO A 18 14.93 -20.24 -5.58
C PRO A 18 13.68 -20.39 -4.70
N GLU A 19 13.81 -21.01 -3.54
CA GLU A 19 12.72 -21.20 -2.58
C GLU A 19 12.19 -19.88 -1.99
N TRP A 20 13.06 -18.89 -1.78
CA TRP A 20 12.65 -17.56 -1.32
C TRP A 20 11.86 -16.83 -2.40
N ARG A 21 12.29 -16.95 -3.67
CA ARG A 21 11.55 -16.39 -4.82
C ARG A 21 10.18 -17.03 -4.95
N ALA A 22 10.11 -18.37 -4.88
CA ALA A 22 8.86 -19.12 -4.95
C ALA A 22 7.88 -18.67 -3.85
N LEU A 23 8.35 -18.59 -2.60
CA LEU A 23 7.53 -18.11 -1.49
C LEU A 23 7.06 -16.66 -1.71
N MET A 24 7.94 -15.77 -2.16
CA MET A 24 7.56 -14.38 -2.44
C MET A 24 6.49 -14.26 -3.53
N TYR A 25 6.49 -15.13 -4.55
CA TYR A 25 5.41 -15.16 -5.55
C TYR A 25 4.07 -15.53 -4.92
N GLU A 26 4.04 -16.57 -4.08
CA GLU A 26 2.82 -17.00 -3.39
C GLU A 26 2.30 -15.92 -2.44
N LEU A 27 3.18 -15.34 -1.62
CA LEU A 27 2.86 -14.22 -0.72
C LEU A 27 2.27 -13.03 -1.49
N THR A 28 2.81 -12.72 -2.67
CA THR A 28 2.34 -11.60 -3.50
C THR A 28 0.89 -11.79 -3.94
N VAL A 29 0.52 -13.00 -4.37
CA VAL A 29 -0.87 -13.32 -4.77
C VAL A 29 -1.82 -13.11 -3.60
N VAL A 30 -1.50 -13.67 -2.43
CA VAL A 30 -2.34 -13.58 -1.23
C VAL A 30 -2.44 -12.15 -0.72
N ALA A 31 -1.31 -11.42 -0.62
CA ALA A 31 -1.29 -10.03 -0.16
C ALA A 31 -2.11 -9.12 -1.08
N THR A 32 -1.96 -9.28 -2.40
CA THR A 32 -2.66 -8.47 -3.39
C THR A 32 -4.16 -8.71 -3.33
N GLU A 33 -4.58 -9.96 -3.23
CA GLU A 33 -6.01 -10.29 -3.13
C GLU A 33 -6.60 -9.77 -1.81
N ALA A 34 -5.91 -9.94 -0.69
CA ALA A 34 -6.34 -9.39 0.60
C ALA A 34 -6.47 -7.86 0.56
N TYR A 35 -5.47 -7.16 0.00
CA TYR A 35 -5.52 -5.72 -0.19
C TYR A 35 -6.71 -5.32 -1.08
N ARG A 36 -6.87 -5.95 -2.24
CA ARG A 36 -7.90 -5.58 -3.21
C ARG A 36 -9.31 -5.91 -2.72
N SER A 37 -9.46 -6.97 -1.93
CA SER A 37 -10.75 -7.34 -1.33
C SER A 37 -11.30 -6.23 -0.45
N VAL A 38 -10.44 -5.55 0.30
CA VAL A 38 -10.83 -4.42 1.16
C VAL A 38 -10.91 -3.12 0.36
N VAL A 39 -9.90 -2.79 -0.44
CA VAL A 39 -9.80 -1.45 -1.03
C VAL A 39 -10.71 -1.26 -2.24
N PHE A 40 -10.96 -2.33 -3.01
CA PHE A 40 -11.70 -2.25 -4.28
C PHE A 40 -12.98 -3.08 -4.31
N LYS A 41 -13.04 -4.19 -3.57
CA LYS A 41 -14.22 -5.09 -3.61
C LYS A 41 -15.24 -4.79 -2.51
N GLU A 42 -14.83 -4.24 -1.37
CA GLU A 42 -15.75 -3.84 -0.29
C GLU A 42 -16.54 -2.57 -0.67
N PRO A 43 -17.88 -2.65 -0.86
CA PRO A 43 -18.67 -1.53 -1.38
C PRO A 43 -18.64 -0.29 -0.49
N ARG A 44 -18.48 -0.46 0.83
CA ARG A 44 -18.49 0.63 1.80
C ARG A 44 -17.11 1.23 2.06
N PHE A 45 -16.07 0.75 1.40
CA PHE A 45 -14.70 1.18 1.70
C PHE A 45 -14.48 2.67 1.45
N VAL A 46 -15.02 3.21 0.35
CA VAL A 46 -14.89 4.63 0.01
C VAL A 46 -15.59 5.51 1.05
N GLU A 47 -16.76 5.09 1.53
CA GLU A 47 -17.49 5.79 2.59
C GLU A 47 -16.66 5.78 3.88
N TYR A 48 -16.23 4.60 4.34
CA TYR A 48 -15.38 4.46 5.51
C TYR A 48 -14.11 5.31 5.42
N PHE A 49 -13.42 5.27 4.28
CA PHE A 49 -12.20 6.04 4.06
C PHE A 49 -12.42 7.55 4.22
N ARG A 50 -13.53 8.09 3.69
CA ARG A 50 -13.86 9.52 3.79
C ARG A 50 -14.35 9.92 5.18
N SER A 51 -14.98 9.00 5.91
CA SER A 51 -15.45 9.26 7.27
C SER A 51 -14.34 9.11 8.32
N ALA A 52 -13.43 8.16 8.11
CA ALA A 52 -12.39 7.82 9.07
C ALA A 52 -11.09 8.61 8.88
N THR A 53 -10.92 9.32 7.76
CA THR A 53 -9.71 10.08 7.43
C THR A 53 -10.03 11.47 6.91
N PRO A 54 -9.11 12.45 7.02
CA PRO A 54 -9.35 13.81 6.53
C PRO A 54 -9.14 13.95 5.01
N GLU A 55 -9.41 12.92 4.20
CA GLU A 55 -9.19 12.97 2.74
C GLU A 55 -10.01 14.07 2.07
N THR A 56 -11.27 14.21 2.47
CA THR A 56 -12.17 15.19 1.84
C THR A 56 -11.77 16.61 2.24
N GLU A 57 -11.40 16.83 3.50
CA GLU A 57 -10.91 18.10 4.04
C GLU A 57 -9.59 18.49 3.38
N TYR A 58 -8.65 17.56 3.28
CA TYR A 58 -7.36 17.78 2.62
C TYR A 58 -7.53 18.24 1.16
N GLY A 59 -8.48 17.67 0.43
CA GLY A 59 -8.78 18.07 -0.95
C GLY A 59 -9.44 19.45 -1.08
N ARG A 60 -10.04 19.99 -0.01
CA ARG A 60 -10.72 21.30 0.01
C ARG A 60 -9.85 22.43 0.55
N MET A 61 -8.85 22.11 1.37
CA MET A 61 -7.96 23.09 1.98
C MET A 61 -6.83 23.50 1.03
N ASN A 62 -6.29 24.71 1.22
CA ASN A 62 -5.15 25.24 0.46
C ASN A 62 -3.80 24.68 0.95
N ILE A 63 -3.71 23.35 1.07
CA ILE A 63 -2.53 22.62 1.54
C ILE A 63 -1.81 21.96 0.36
N GLY A 64 -2.56 21.40 -0.59
CA GLY A 64 -2.02 20.74 -1.77
C GLY A 64 -1.95 21.68 -2.98
N SER A 65 -0.80 21.74 -3.64
CA SER A 65 -0.65 22.46 -4.93
C SER A 65 -1.33 21.76 -6.11
N ARG A 66 -1.72 20.49 -5.94
CA ARG A 66 -2.24 19.61 -7.00
C ARG A 66 -3.61 19.06 -6.60
N PRO A 67 -4.52 18.84 -7.57
CA PRO A 67 -5.78 18.17 -7.31
C PRO A 67 -5.56 16.78 -6.71
N ALA A 68 -6.30 16.45 -5.64
CA ALA A 68 -6.20 15.16 -4.94
C ALA A 68 -6.65 13.98 -5.81
N LYS A 69 -7.62 14.20 -6.72
CA LYS A 69 -8.17 13.20 -7.64
C LYS A 69 -7.91 13.55 -9.10
N ARG A 70 -7.80 12.52 -9.95
CA ARG A 70 -7.75 12.67 -11.42
C ARG A 70 -9.15 12.85 -12.03
N LYS A 71 -10.18 12.21 -11.46
CA LYS A 71 -11.58 12.33 -11.88
C LYS A 71 -12.46 12.60 -10.64
N PRO A 72 -13.27 13.67 -10.60
CA PRO A 72 -14.03 14.05 -9.40
C PRO A 72 -15.03 13.00 -8.89
N LYS A 73 -15.60 12.21 -9.80
CA LYS A 73 -16.60 11.16 -9.48
C LYS A 73 -16.01 9.74 -9.35
N GLY A 74 -14.69 9.58 -9.41
CA GLY A 74 -14.08 8.26 -9.32
C GLY A 74 -13.98 7.73 -7.89
N GLY A 75 -13.87 6.42 -7.75
CA GLY A 75 -13.50 5.74 -6.51
C GLY A 75 -12.02 5.92 -6.18
N ILE A 76 -11.45 4.99 -5.43
CA ILE A 76 -10.04 5.04 -5.02
C ILE A 76 -9.08 5.00 -6.21
N GLU A 77 -9.46 4.37 -7.31
CA GLU A 77 -8.68 4.34 -8.56
C GLU A 77 -8.43 5.74 -9.15
N SER A 78 -9.21 6.74 -8.75
CA SER A 78 -9.02 8.12 -9.16
C SER A 78 -8.15 8.96 -8.22
N LEU A 79 -7.87 8.44 -7.01
CA LEU A 79 -7.09 9.11 -5.98
C LEU A 79 -5.60 9.02 -6.30
N ARG A 80 -4.85 10.09 -6.04
CA ARG A 80 -3.38 10.07 -6.19
C ARG A 80 -2.72 9.43 -4.96
N ALA A 81 -1.51 8.90 -5.16
CA ALA A 81 -0.74 8.23 -4.09
C ALA A 81 -0.45 9.14 -2.87
N ILE A 82 -0.14 10.43 -3.08
CA ILE A 82 0.11 11.37 -1.97
C ILE A 82 -1.12 11.53 -1.07
N PRO A 83 -2.31 11.94 -1.59
CA PRO A 83 -3.54 11.96 -0.79
C PRO A 83 -3.85 10.62 -0.11
N TRP A 84 -3.67 9.49 -0.82
CA TRP A 84 -3.91 8.16 -0.26
C TRP A 84 -3.08 7.90 1.00
N ILE A 85 -1.76 8.06 0.94
CA ILE A 85 -0.87 7.82 2.08
C ILE A 85 -1.05 8.90 3.15
N PHE A 86 -1.20 10.16 2.74
CA PHE A 86 -1.33 11.29 3.65
C PHE A 86 -2.55 11.14 4.58
N SER A 87 -3.72 10.85 4.02
CA SER A 87 -4.96 10.72 4.79
C SER A 87 -4.89 9.65 5.88
N TRP A 88 -4.32 8.48 5.57
CA TRP A 88 -4.13 7.42 6.57
C TRP A 88 -3.00 7.67 7.57
N THR A 89 -2.04 8.53 7.19
CA THR A 89 -0.97 8.96 8.10
C THR A 89 -1.50 9.92 9.15
N GLN A 90 -2.41 10.83 8.78
CA GLN A 90 -3.04 11.76 9.72
C GLN A 90 -3.77 11.02 10.86
N THR A 91 -4.38 9.88 10.56
CA THR A 91 -5.14 9.08 11.53
C THR A 91 -4.30 8.06 12.29
N ARG A 92 -2.98 8.02 12.03
CA ARG A 92 -2.03 7.07 12.64
C ARG A 92 -2.35 5.60 12.36
N PHE A 93 -3.25 5.32 11.41
CA PHE A 93 -3.65 3.95 11.09
C PHE A 93 -2.74 3.31 10.03
N HIS A 94 -2.17 4.11 9.14
CA HIS A 94 -1.18 3.68 8.14
C HIS A 94 -1.62 2.48 7.28
N LEU A 95 -2.93 2.30 7.07
CA LEU A 95 -3.52 1.19 6.30
C LEU A 95 -2.78 0.87 4.98
N PRO A 96 -2.39 1.86 4.14
CA PRO A 96 -1.71 1.59 2.87
C PRO A 96 -0.36 0.88 2.98
N VAL A 97 0.27 0.91 4.16
CA VAL A 97 1.63 0.42 4.38
C VAL A 97 1.66 -1.08 4.69
N TRP A 98 0.63 -1.58 5.38
CA TRP A 98 0.65 -2.94 5.93
C TRP A 98 -0.48 -3.83 5.43
N LEU A 99 -1.55 -3.27 4.86
CA LEU A 99 -2.71 -4.06 4.44
C LEU A 99 -2.31 -5.13 3.42
N GLY A 100 -2.66 -6.38 3.71
CA GLY A 100 -2.32 -7.56 2.90
C GLY A 100 -1.13 -8.37 3.45
N VAL A 101 -0.18 -7.73 4.13
CA VAL A 101 1.03 -8.40 4.67
C VAL A 101 0.65 -9.48 5.69
N GLY A 102 -0.26 -9.16 6.62
CA GLY A 102 -0.68 -10.12 7.64
C GLY A 102 -1.36 -11.37 7.07
N ALA A 103 -2.15 -11.24 6.00
CA ALA A 103 -2.78 -12.37 5.33
C ALA A 103 -1.73 -13.27 4.66
N ALA A 104 -0.74 -12.67 3.99
CA ALA A 104 0.33 -13.38 3.33
C ALA A 104 1.22 -14.15 4.32
N PHE A 105 1.64 -13.51 5.42
CA PHE A 105 2.43 -14.22 6.45
C PHE A 105 1.65 -15.34 7.13
N LYS A 106 0.37 -15.12 7.45
CA LYS A 106 -0.48 -16.18 7.99
C LYS A 106 -0.63 -17.35 7.02
N TYR A 107 -0.68 -17.10 5.71
CA TYR A 107 -0.69 -18.14 4.68
C TYR A 107 0.62 -18.96 4.70
N ALA A 108 1.78 -18.30 4.69
CA ALA A 108 3.07 -19.00 4.72
C ALA A 108 3.26 -19.82 6.01
N MET A 109 2.95 -19.24 7.18
CA MET A 109 3.08 -19.95 8.47
C MET A 109 2.21 -21.19 8.56
N LYS A 110 1.05 -21.22 7.90
CA LYS A 110 0.16 -22.40 7.86
C LYS A 110 0.67 -23.50 6.93
N LYS A 111 1.55 -23.17 5.99
CA LYS A 111 2.12 -24.12 5.02
C LYS A 111 3.37 -24.82 5.58
N ASP A 112 4.04 -24.18 6.54
CA ASP A 112 5.20 -24.73 7.26
C ASP A 112 4.84 -25.73 8.38
N ILE A 113 3.56 -25.79 8.78
CA ILE A 113 3.01 -26.77 9.74
C ILE A 113 2.38 -27.93 8.97
#